data_AF-A0A2V2NEK2-F1
#
_entry.id   AF-A0A2V2NEK2-F1
#
_cell.length_a   1.000
_cell.length_b   1.000
_cell.length_c   1.000
_cell.angle_alpha   90.00
_cell.angle_beta   90.00
_cell.angle_gamma   90.00
#
_symmetry.space_group_name_H-M   'P 1'
#
loop_
_entity.id
_entity.type
_entity.pdbx_description
1 polymer ?
#
loop_
_entity_poly.entity_id
_entity_poly.type
_entity_poly.pdbx_seq_one_letter_code
_entity_poly.pdbx_strand_id
1 'polypeptide(L)'
;MTTVADFGEYTGAMGTITVGGVPLADVQYDVKWERATVSHSRGGKHSDINIPGKLSVTTKITKALVYGDIEKTLGYSLTDTPITGTAETLLASSHVLDGTDNYEDMTDDTIATASRIRYTLQTNAITTGGTITIIGEDKDENPMEELIEVEPSAIGTTWTSTKVFKKVFGHVLRGMDSTSDLGTFAVASIAGSSTYTVGDPKIFDLVGTLTKGGHTIVITQPDCWFKAGGIAWEDAGKIIDVEGDVEMRDPDTLSVSVT
;
A
#
# COMPACT_ATOMS: atom_id res chain seq x y z
N MET A 1 17.76 3.30 44.93
CA MET A 1 17.16 3.13 43.60
C MET A 1 17.83 4.13 42.68
N THR A 2 18.67 3.68 41.76
CA THR A 2 19.19 4.50 40.67
C THR A 2 18.08 4.66 39.65
N THR A 3 17.57 5.87 39.51
CA THR A 3 16.68 6.24 38.39
C THR A 3 17.47 6.05 37.10
N VAL A 4 17.10 5.05 36.31
CA VAL A 4 17.59 4.93 34.93
C VAL A 4 17.06 6.15 34.18
N ALA A 5 17.96 6.92 33.58
CA ALA A 5 17.56 8.03 32.74
C ALA A 5 16.79 7.46 31.54
N ASP A 6 15.55 7.91 31.38
CA ASP A 6 14.82 7.72 30.13
C ASP A 6 15.42 8.68 29.09
N PHE A 7 16.02 8.13 28.04
CA PHE A 7 16.74 8.93 27.04
C PHE A 7 15.84 9.46 25.93
N GLY A 8 14.55 9.07 25.89
CA GLY A 8 13.64 9.46 24.82
C GLY A 8 14.02 8.90 23.44
N GLU A 9 15.00 8.00 23.36
CA GLU A 9 15.50 7.41 22.13
C GLU A 9 16.19 6.07 22.41
N TYR A 10 15.81 5.04 21.66
CA TYR A 10 16.35 3.69 21.74
C TYR A 10 16.49 3.10 20.34
N THR A 11 17.64 2.48 20.08
CA THR A 11 17.94 1.81 18.80
C THR A 11 18.10 0.32 18.99
N GLY A 12 17.61 -0.48 18.05
CA GLY A 12 17.70 -1.94 18.06
C GLY A 12 16.93 -2.61 19.19
N ALA A 13 15.81 -2.02 19.62
CA ALA A 13 14.88 -2.65 20.54
C ALA A 13 14.27 -3.90 19.88
N MET A 14 14.07 -4.95 20.67
CA MET A 14 13.40 -6.17 20.23
C MET A 14 11.96 -6.11 20.68
N GLY A 15 11.01 -6.22 19.77
CA GLY A 15 9.59 -6.18 20.10
C GLY A 15 8.76 -7.18 19.34
N THR A 16 7.49 -7.22 19.69
CA THR A 16 6.49 -8.08 19.09
C THR A 16 5.33 -7.21 18.64
N ILE A 17 4.90 -7.41 17.40
CA ILE A 17 3.66 -6.84 16.87
C ILE A 17 2.51 -7.74 17.28
N THR A 18 1.47 -7.17 17.89
CA THR A 18 0.27 -7.89 18.28
C THR A 18 -1.00 -7.24 17.73
N VAL A 19 -2.00 -8.05 17.38
CA VAL A 19 -3.34 -7.58 17.00
C VAL A 19 -4.37 -8.30 17.85
N GLY A 20 -5.16 -7.55 18.62
CA GLY A 20 -6.09 -8.14 19.58
C GLY A 20 -5.39 -9.04 20.62
N GLY A 21 -4.13 -8.75 20.95
CA GLY A 21 -3.29 -9.54 21.86
C GLY A 21 -2.68 -10.81 21.24
N VAL A 22 -2.93 -11.11 19.97
CA VAL A 22 -2.28 -12.23 19.25
C VAL A 22 -0.97 -11.75 18.65
N PRO A 23 0.18 -12.37 18.97
CA PRO A 23 1.46 -11.99 18.40
C PRO A 23 1.55 -12.47 16.95
N LEU A 24 2.01 -11.59 16.06
CA LEU A 24 2.06 -11.84 14.60
C LEU A 24 3.49 -11.82 14.05
N ALA A 25 4.36 -10.97 14.59
CA ALA A 25 5.75 -10.88 14.17
C ALA A 25 6.64 -10.40 15.32
N ASP A 26 7.86 -10.92 15.37
CA ASP A 26 8.93 -10.34 16.17
C ASP A 26 9.71 -9.35 15.31
N VAL A 27 10.10 -8.21 15.88
CA VAL A 27 10.68 -7.10 15.14
C VAL A 27 11.88 -6.50 15.87
N GLN A 28 12.86 -6.06 15.09
CA GLN A 28 13.88 -5.14 15.56
C GLN A 28 13.50 -3.73 15.13
N TYR A 29 13.49 -2.77 16.06
CA TYR A 29 13.05 -1.42 15.76
C TYR A 29 13.81 -0.34 16.55
N ASP A 30 13.79 0.86 15.97
CA ASP A 30 14.28 2.08 16.59
C ASP A 30 13.07 2.94 16.97
N VAL A 31 13.12 3.55 18.14
CA VAL A 31 12.04 4.40 18.66
C VAL A 31 12.60 5.66 19.31
N LYS A 32 11.97 6.79 19.02
CA LYS A 32 12.28 8.09 19.59
C LYS A 32 11.00 8.80 20.00
N TRP A 33 11.00 9.47 21.14
CA TRP A 33 9.91 10.35 21.52
C TRP A 33 10.42 11.66 22.11
N GLU A 34 9.67 12.72 21.82
CA GLU A 34 9.99 14.07 22.27
C GLU A 34 8.70 14.79 22.63
N ARG A 35 8.68 15.42 23.81
CA ARG A 35 7.59 16.32 24.20
C ARG A 35 8.02 17.75 23.95
N ALA A 36 7.35 18.41 23.01
CA ALA A 36 7.58 19.82 22.74
C ALA A 36 7.31 20.66 24.00
N THR A 37 7.93 21.83 24.08
CA THR A 37 7.66 22.81 25.15
C THR A 37 6.97 24.03 24.56
N VAL A 38 5.83 24.42 25.13
CA VAL A 38 5.15 25.66 24.76
C VAL A 38 5.54 26.74 25.77
N SER A 39 6.13 27.83 25.27
CA SER A 39 6.55 28.97 26.08
C SER A 39 5.48 30.06 26.08
N HIS A 40 5.14 30.57 27.26
CA HIS A 40 4.23 31.70 27.45
C HIS A 40 4.91 32.84 28.22
N SER A 41 5.08 33.97 27.55
CA SER A 41 5.73 35.14 28.15
C SER A 41 4.88 35.79 29.23
N ARG A 42 5.55 36.20 30.32
CA ARG A 42 4.92 36.84 31.47
C ARG A 42 5.27 38.32 31.50
N GLY A 43 4.25 39.18 31.45
CA GLY A 43 4.43 40.62 31.59
C GLY A 43 5.22 40.97 32.86
N GLY A 44 6.34 41.70 32.68
CA GLY A 44 7.18 42.19 33.79
C GLY A 44 8.01 41.12 34.50
N LYS A 45 8.22 39.92 33.92
CA LYS A 45 9.12 38.90 34.46
C LYS A 45 10.28 38.62 33.50
N HIS A 46 11.38 38.12 34.06
CA HIS A 46 12.60 37.79 33.31
C HIS A 46 12.60 36.37 32.74
N SER A 47 11.50 35.62 32.90
CA SER A 47 11.38 34.25 32.41
C SER A 47 9.96 33.95 31.98
N ASP A 48 9.86 33.13 30.93
CA ASP A 48 8.59 32.59 30.46
C ASP A 48 8.08 31.48 31.40
N ILE A 49 6.79 31.14 31.27
CA ILE A 49 6.26 29.86 31.76
C ILE A 49 6.38 28.84 30.63
N ASN A 50 7.01 27.72 30.94
CA ASN A 50 7.09 26.57 30.05
C ASN A 50 6.05 25.54 30.48
N ILE A 51 5.17 25.16 29.55
CA ILE A 51 4.18 24.09 29.74
C ILE A 51 4.44 22.96 28.74
N PRO A 52 4.17 21.69 29.14
CA PRO A 52 4.30 20.56 28.23
C PRO A 52 3.40 20.73 27.00
N GLY A 53 3.99 20.58 25.82
CA GLY A 53 3.31 20.60 24.53
C GLY A 53 3.04 19.20 23.99
N LYS A 54 2.89 19.13 22.67
CA LYS A 54 2.61 17.88 21.95
C LYS A 54 3.73 16.86 22.14
N LEU A 55 3.36 15.60 22.36
CA LEU A 55 4.26 14.47 22.28
C LEU A 55 4.32 13.98 20.83
N SER A 56 5.53 13.78 20.31
CA SER A 56 5.76 13.11 19.04
C SER A 56 6.53 11.81 19.30
N VAL A 57 6.11 10.72 18.66
CA VAL A 57 6.81 9.43 18.68
C VAL A 57 7.15 9.08 17.23
N THR A 58 8.39 8.65 17.01
CA THR A 58 8.89 8.20 15.72
C THR A 58 9.44 6.79 15.89
N THR A 59 8.90 5.85 15.11
CA THR A 59 9.30 4.45 15.17
C THR A 59 9.62 3.93 13.78
N LYS A 60 10.77 3.25 13.65
CA LYS A 60 11.19 2.58 12.42
C LYS A 60 11.53 1.12 12.71
N ILE A 61 10.83 0.20 12.07
CA ILE A 61 11.14 -1.23 12.10
C ILE A 61 12.21 -1.51 11.03
N THR A 62 13.28 -2.21 11.43
CA THR A 62 14.45 -2.50 10.59
C THR A 62 14.55 -3.97 10.19
N LYS A 63 14.01 -4.88 11.02
CA LYS A 63 13.92 -6.31 10.71
C LYS A 63 12.63 -6.88 11.26
N ALA A 64 12.11 -7.92 10.60
CA ALA A 64 10.95 -8.66 11.06
C ALA A 64 11.15 -10.17 10.91
N LEU A 65 10.61 -10.94 11.84
CA LEU A 65 10.43 -12.39 11.77
C LEU A 65 8.93 -12.66 11.86
N VAL A 66 8.34 -13.09 10.75
CA VAL A 66 6.91 -13.25 10.65
C VAL A 66 6.49 -14.69 10.95
N TYR A 67 5.38 -14.87 11.68
CA TYR A 67 4.85 -16.19 12.03
C TYR A 67 4.09 -16.85 10.86
N GLY A 68 4.02 -18.18 10.87
CA GLY A 68 3.59 -18.99 9.72
C GLY A 68 2.12 -18.97 9.37
N ASP A 69 1.29 -18.54 10.30
CA ASP A 69 -0.17 -18.62 10.26
C ASP A 69 -0.84 -17.28 9.89
N ILE A 70 -0.08 -16.27 9.48
CA ILE A 70 -0.61 -14.97 9.11
C ILE A 70 -0.63 -14.74 7.59
N GLU A 71 -1.60 -13.95 7.10
CA GLU A 71 -1.71 -13.55 5.67
C GLU A 71 -0.42 -12.90 5.20
N LYS A 72 0.12 -13.25 4.02
CA LYS A 72 1.44 -12.86 3.45
C LYS A 72 1.83 -11.36 3.47
N THR A 73 0.92 -10.48 3.92
CA THR A 73 1.17 -9.05 4.12
C THR A 73 0.56 -8.60 5.43
N LEU A 74 1.39 -8.04 6.31
CA LEU A 74 1.02 -7.50 7.60
C LEU A 74 0.99 -5.98 7.48
N GLY A 75 -0.18 -5.44 7.15
CA GLY A 75 -0.41 -4.00 7.00
C GLY A 75 -0.68 -3.61 5.55
N TYR A 76 -1.95 -3.33 5.23
CA TYR A 76 -2.24 -2.50 4.07
C TYR A 76 -1.98 -1.06 4.51
N SER A 77 -1.16 -0.34 3.75
CA SER A 77 -0.85 1.06 4.02
C SER A 77 -1.52 1.93 2.98
N LEU A 78 -2.29 2.90 3.48
CA LEU A 78 -2.94 3.95 2.74
C LEU A 78 -1.99 5.12 2.54
N THR A 79 -1.25 5.12 1.44
CA THR A 79 -0.95 6.41 0.82
C THR A 79 -1.94 6.60 -0.32
N ASP A 80 -3.12 7.11 0.03
CA ASP A 80 -4.08 7.69 -0.90
C ASP A 80 -3.42 8.88 -1.60
N THR A 81 -2.64 8.59 -2.64
CA THR A 81 -2.41 9.58 -3.68
C THR A 81 -3.49 9.32 -4.70
N PRO A 82 -4.55 10.15 -4.80
CA PRO A 82 -5.49 10.04 -5.90
C PRO A 82 -4.67 10.17 -7.18
N ILE A 83 -4.54 9.08 -7.91
CA ILE A 83 -3.86 9.13 -9.17
C ILE A 83 -4.84 9.80 -10.12
N THR A 84 -4.62 11.08 -10.41
CA THR A 84 -5.41 11.83 -11.38
C THR A 84 -5.05 11.32 -12.75
N GLY A 85 -5.69 10.23 -13.18
CA GLY A 85 -5.43 9.65 -14.50
C GLY A 85 -5.60 10.68 -15.61
N THR A 86 -4.79 10.56 -16.67
CA THR A 86 -4.96 11.28 -17.94
C THR A 86 -5.58 10.31 -18.92
N ALA A 87 -6.56 10.75 -19.72
CA ALA A 87 -7.09 9.93 -20.80
C ALA A 87 -6.15 9.96 -22.01
N GLU A 88 -5.58 8.81 -22.33
CA GLU A 88 -4.59 8.59 -23.39
C GLU A 88 -5.04 7.38 -24.20
N THR A 89 -4.91 7.45 -25.53
CA THR A 89 -5.24 6.32 -26.40
C THR A 89 -4.04 5.38 -26.45
N LEU A 90 -4.22 4.14 -26.00
CA LEU A 90 -3.18 3.12 -25.99
C LEU A 90 -3.23 2.26 -27.24
N LEU A 91 -4.45 2.02 -27.75
CA LEU A 91 -4.70 1.32 -29.00
C LEU A 91 -5.99 1.83 -29.64
N ALA A 92 -5.90 2.30 -30.89
CA ALA A 92 -7.04 2.86 -31.60
C ALA A 92 -8.07 1.80 -32.05
N SER A 93 -7.57 0.61 -32.39
CA SER A 93 -8.34 -0.59 -32.75
C SER A 93 -7.47 -1.81 -32.47
N SER A 94 -8.05 -2.80 -31.79
CA SER A 94 -7.44 -4.11 -31.60
C SER A 94 -7.44 -4.94 -32.88
N HIS A 95 -6.85 -6.13 -32.77
CA HIS A 95 -7.11 -7.25 -33.64
C HIS A 95 -8.61 -7.53 -33.75
N VAL A 96 -8.99 -8.14 -34.87
CA VAL A 96 -10.38 -8.53 -35.10
C VAL A 96 -10.79 -9.65 -34.14
N LEU A 97 -12.01 -9.60 -33.65
CA LEU A 97 -12.56 -10.61 -32.75
C LEU A 97 -13.16 -11.74 -33.59
N ASP A 98 -12.34 -12.74 -33.92
CA ASP A 98 -12.66 -13.89 -34.79
C ASP A 98 -12.73 -15.24 -34.04
N GLY A 99 -12.81 -15.19 -32.71
CA GLY A 99 -12.82 -16.36 -31.84
C GLY A 99 -11.44 -16.96 -31.55
N THR A 100 -10.36 -16.46 -32.16
CA THR A 100 -9.00 -16.95 -31.90
C THR A 100 -8.31 -16.22 -30.76
N ASP A 101 -7.43 -16.94 -30.07
CA ASP A 101 -6.60 -16.36 -29.02
C ASP A 101 -5.49 -15.52 -29.63
N ASN A 102 -5.43 -14.25 -29.25
CA ASN A 102 -4.47 -13.30 -29.79
C ASN A 102 -3.81 -12.49 -28.69
N TYR A 103 -2.49 -12.33 -28.79
CA TYR A 103 -1.76 -11.32 -28.05
C TYR A 103 -1.48 -10.12 -28.96
N GLU A 104 -1.63 -8.92 -28.42
CA GLU A 104 -1.41 -7.69 -29.16
C GLU A 104 -0.77 -6.63 -28.26
N ASP A 105 0.30 -6.02 -28.76
CA ASP A 105 1.01 -4.94 -28.09
C ASP A 105 0.20 -3.63 -28.16
N MET A 106 0.32 -2.80 -27.12
CA MET A 106 -0.19 -1.43 -27.19
C MET A 106 0.67 -0.58 -28.14
N THR A 107 0.04 0.40 -28.78
CA THR A 107 0.78 1.37 -29.63
C THR A 107 1.57 2.36 -28.78
N ASP A 108 1.00 2.74 -27.64
CA ASP A 108 1.67 3.48 -26.58
C ASP A 108 1.56 2.67 -25.29
N ASP A 109 2.71 2.25 -24.75
CA ASP A 109 2.78 1.39 -23.58
C ASP A 109 2.90 2.18 -22.28
N THR A 110 3.13 3.49 -22.34
CA THR A 110 3.44 4.32 -21.18
C THR A 110 2.35 5.34 -20.95
N ILE A 111 1.78 5.35 -19.74
CA ILE A 111 0.71 6.28 -19.38
C ILE A 111 1.32 7.42 -18.58
N ALA A 112 1.13 8.68 -18.98
CA ALA A 112 1.78 9.80 -18.30
C ALA A 112 1.41 9.89 -16.82
N THR A 113 0.17 9.52 -16.48
CA THR A 113 -0.29 9.34 -15.10
C THR A 113 -0.98 8.00 -14.94
N ALA A 114 -0.59 7.19 -13.95
CA ALA A 114 -1.10 5.84 -13.82
C ALA A 114 -2.64 5.82 -13.77
N SER A 115 -3.26 4.92 -14.52
CA SER A 115 -4.69 4.99 -14.79
C SER A 115 -5.30 3.60 -14.93
N ARG A 116 -6.61 3.50 -14.70
CA ARG A 116 -7.36 2.31 -15.11
C ARG A 116 -7.48 2.28 -16.64
N ILE A 117 -7.67 1.10 -17.20
CA ILE A 117 -7.73 0.85 -18.63
C ILE A 117 -9.17 0.56 -19.03
N ARG A 118 -9.64 1.19 -20.10
CA ARG A 118 -10.96 0.99 -20.67
C ARG A 118 -10.87 0.41 -22.06
N TYR A 119 -11.61 -0.67 -22.26
CA TYR A 119 -11.92 -1.28 -23.55
C TYR A 119 -13.29 -0.80 -24.00
N THR A 120 -13.42 -0.39 -25.26
CA THR A 120 -14.69 0.02 -25.87
C THR A 120 -14.90 -0.76 -27.15
N LEU A 121 -15.98 -1.53 -27.27
CA LEU A 121 -16.30 -2.27 -28.49
C LEU A 121 -16.75 -1.31 -29.60
N GLN A 122 -16.11 -1.35 -30.78
CA GLN A 122 -16.28 -0.31 -31.81
C GLN A 122 -17.13 -0.71 -33.02
N THR A 123 -16.83 -1.86 -33.63
CA THR A 123 -17.24 -2.11 -35.03
C THR A 123 -18.36 -3.13 -35.18
N ASN A 124 -18.34 -4.21 -34.39
CA ASN A 124 -19.36 -5.27 -34.44
C ASN A 124 -19.69 -5.77 -33.04
N ALA A 125 -20.92 -6.25 -32.85
CA ALA A 125 -21.35 -6.84 -31.58
C ALA A 125 -20.62 -8.16 -31.33
N ILE A 126 -20.28 -8.43 -30.06
CA ILE A 126 -19.71 -9.70 -29.61
C ILE A 126 -20.84 -10.72 -29.52
N THR A 127 -20.70 -11.82 -30.25
CA THR A 127 -21.65 -12.94 -30.28
C THR A 127 -21.24 -14.06 -29.33
N THR A 128 -19.93 -14.20 -29.09
CA THR A 128 -19.35 -15.18 -28.15
C THR A 128 -18.45 -14.45 -27.17
N GLY A 129 -18.78 -14.53 -25.89
CA GLY A 129 -17.98 -13.96 -24.81
C GLY A 129 -16.64 -14.69 -24.62
N GLY A 130 -15.74 -14.08 -23.84
CA GLY A 130 -14.41 -14.60 -23.57
C GLY A 130 -13.70 -13.74 -22.54
N THR A 131 -12.37 -13.62 -22.65
CA THR A 131 -11.59 -12.86 -21.66
C THR A 131 -10.59 -11.92 -22.32
N ILE A 132 -10.37 -10.78 -21.67
CA ILE A 132 -9.25 -9.87 -21.92
C ILE A 132 -8.29 -9.97 -20.73
N THR A 133 -7.03 -10.36 -20.96
CA THR A 133 -5.97 -10.25 -19.96
C THR A 133 -5.08 -9.06 -20.29
N ILE A 134 -5.06 -8.05 -19.43
CA ILE A 134 -4.18 -6.88 -19.52
C ILE A 134 -2.84 -7.24 -18.89
N ILE A 135 -1.74 -6.91 -19.54
CA ILE A 135 -0.37 -7.14 -19.04
C ILE A 135 0.35 -5.79 -18.95
N GLY A 136 0.89 -5.46 -17.78
CA GLY A 136 1.51 -4.15 -17.56
C GLY A 136 2.26 -4.02 -16.24
N GLU A 137 2.46 -2.78 -15.79
CA GLU A 137 3.13 -2.42 -14.54
C GLU A 137 2.31 -1.41 -13.74
N ASP A 138 2.43 -1.44 -12.41
CA ASP A 138 1.87 -0.42 -11.52
C ASP A 138 2.76 0.83 -11.42
N LYS A 139 2.36 1.80 -10.59
CA LYS A 139 3.13 3.05 -10.40
C LYS A 139 4.53 2.86 -9.79
N ASP A 140 4.77 1.71 -9.16
CA ASP A 140 6.01 1.36 -8.48
C ASP A 140 6.83 0.37 -9.32
N GLU A 141 6.50 0.22 -10.62
CA GLU A 141 7.17 -0.65 -11.59
C GLU A 141 7.04 -2.15 -11.30
N ASN A 142 6.05 -2.54 -10.49
CA ASN A 142 5.77 -3.96 -10.27
C ASN A 142 4.97 -4.53 -11.44
N PRO A 143 5.40 -5.67 -12.01
CA PRO A 143 4.65 -6.33 -13.08
C PRO A 143 3.31 -6.84 -12.54
N MET A 144 2.25 -6.65 -13.34
CA MET A 144 0.90 -6.98 -12.95
C MET A 144 0.05 -7.40 -14.15
N GLU A 145 -0.94 -8.25 -13.87
CA GLU A 145 -1.93 -8.67 -14.84
C GLU A 145 -3.35 -8.48 -14.28
N GLU A 146 -4.30 -8.23 -15.17
CA GLU A 146 -5.72 -8.25 -14.82
C GLU A 146 -6.53 -8.97 -15.88
N LEU A 147 -7.40 -9.89 -15.45
CA LEU A 147 -8.36 -10.57 -16.29
C LEU A 147 -9.72 -9.87 -16.20
N ILE A 148 -10.31 -9.58 -17.34
CA ILE A 148 -11.66 -9.03 -17.50
C ILE A 148 -12.48 -10.07 -18.26
N GLU A 149 -13.60 -10.49 -17.66
CA GLU A 149 -14.59 -11.33 -18.34
C GLU A 149 -15.47 -10.46 -19.25
N VAL A 150 -15.68 -10.94 -20.48
CA VAL A 150 -16.42 -10.26 -21.53
C VAL A 150 -17.59 -11.14 -21.94
N GLU A 151 -18.80 -10.63 -21.73
CA GLU A 151 -20.04 -11.28 -22.16
C GLU A 151 -20.48 -10.77 -23.55
N PRO A 152 -21.32 -11.53 -24.28
CA PRO A 152 -21.94 -11.07 -25.51
C PRO A 152 -22.58 -9.68 -25.34
N SER A 153 -22.19 -8.76 -26.21
CA SER A 153 -22.39 -7.33 -25.99
C SER A 153 -22.56 -6.56 -27.29
N ALA A 154 -23.36 -5.48 -27.22
CA ALA A 154 -23.55 -4.56 -28.34
C ALA A 154 -22.37 -3.59 -28.50
N ILE A 155 -22.26 -3.00 -29.70
CA ILE A 155 -21.29 -1.94 -29.99
C ILE A 155 -21.45 -0.79 -28.98
N GLY A 156 -20.33 -0.23 -28.53
CA GLY A 156 -20.26 0.85 -27.55
C GLY A 156 -20.24 0.38 -26.09
N THR A 157 -20.42 -0.91 -25.81
CA THR A 157 -20.18 -1.46 -24.47
C THR A 157 -18.73 -1.26 -24.07
N THR A 158 -18.53 -0.91 -22.80
CA THR A 158 -17.21 -0.65 -22.22
C THR A 158 -16.91 -1.57 -21.06
N TRP A 159 -15.66 -2.03 -20.98
CA TRP A 159 -15.12 -2.73 -19.81
C TRP A 159 -13.96 -1.94 -19.25
N THR A 160 -13.89 -1.82 -17.93
CA THR A 160 -12.87 -1.03 -17.26
C THR A 160 -12.15 -1.88 -16.24
N SER A 161 -10.82 -1.93 -16.34
CA SER A 161 -9.93 -2.60 -15.38
C SER A 161 -10.21 -2.11 -13.97
N THR A 162 -10.11 -2.93 -12.94
CA THR A 162 -10.19 -2.54 -11.53
C THR A 162 -8.85 -2.04 -11.02
N LYS A 163 -7.75 -2.55 -11.58
CA LYS A 163 -6.39 -2.15 -11.23
C LYS A 163 -5.94 -0.91 -12.02
N VAL A 164 -4.93 -0.24 -11.48
CA VAL A 164 -4.34 0.99 -12.04
C VAL A 164 -2.97 0.66 -12.61
N PHE A 165 -2.74 1.03 -13.87
CA PHE A 165 -1.53 0.74 -14.62
C PHE A 165 -0.75 2.02 -14.90
N LYS A 166 0.57 1.98 -14.76
CA LYS A 166 1.50 3.03 -15.24
C LYS A 166 2.03 2.71 -16.63
N LYS A 167 2.20 1.41 -16.92
CA LYS A 167 2.47 0.89 -18.25
C LYS A 167 1.52 -0.24 -18.60
N VAL A 168 1.18 -0.37 -19.88
CA VAL A 168 0.42 -1.49 -20.44
C VAL A 168 1.16 -1.98 -21.67
N PHE A 169 1.81 -3.13 -21.56
CA PHE A 169 2.59 -3.70 -22.66
C PHE A 169 1.68 -4.21 -23.78
N GLY A 170 0.58 -4.85 -23.40
CA GLY A 170 -0.34 -5.45 -24.34
C GLY A 170 -1.51 -6.12 -23.66
N HIS A 171 -2.32 -6.80 -24.46
CA HIS A 171 -3.39 -7.66 -23.97
C HIS A 171 -3.36 -9.04 -24.62
N VAL A 172 -3.99 -10.00 -23.95
CA VAL A 172 -4.38 -11.28 -24.53
C VAL A 172 -5.90 -11.33 -24.62
N LEU A 173 -6.42 -11.48 -25.83
CA LEU A 173 -7.82 -11.76 -26.10
C LEU A 173 -7.98 -13.27 -26.22
N ARG A 174 -8.95 -13.87 -25.53
CA ARG A 174 -9.23 -15.31 -25.65
C ARG A 174 -10.70 -15.62 -25.88
N GLY A 175 -10.97 -16.47 -26.87
CA GLY A 175 -12.29 -17.03 -27.17
C GLY A 175 -13.38 -16.03 -27.55
N MET A 176 -13.05 -14.75 -27.77
CA MET A 176 -14.03 -13.72 -28.11
C MET A 176 -14.28 -13.69 -29.61
N ASP A 177 -15.55 -13.75 -29.99
CA ASP A 177 -15.98 -13.72 -31.38
C ASP A 177 -17.08 -12.69 -31.59
N SER A 178 -17.08 -12.06 -32.76
CA SER A 178 -17.95 -10.96 -33.11
C SER A 178 -18.75 -11.23 -34.37
N THR A 179 -19.79 -10.44 -34.58
CA THR A 179 -20.59 -10.55 -35.79
C THR A 179 -19.70 -10.34 -37.02
N SER A 180 -19.63 -11.37 -37.88
CA SER A 180 -18.81 -11.40 -39.10
C SER A 180 -17.29 -11.33 -38.86
N ASP A 181 -16.80 -11.62 -37.66
CA ASP A 181 -15.37 -11.71 -37.32
C ASP A 181 -14.60 -10.39 -37.56
N LEU A 182 -15.31 -9.25 -37.45
CA LEU A 182 -14.80 -7.91 -37.77
C LEU A 182 -14.91 -6.92 -36.59
N GLY A 183 -15.27 -7.41 -35.41
CA GLY A 183 -15.33 -6.65 -34.16
C GLY A 183 -13.94 -6.21 -33.70
N THR A 184 -13.81 -5.04 -33.12
CA THR A 184 -12.55 -4.54 -32.55
C THR A 184 -12.80 -3.73 -31.28
N PHE A 185 -11.78 -3.62 -30.43
CA PHE A 185 -11.78 -2.75 -29.26
C PHE A 185 -10.91 -1.51 -29.49
N ALA A 186 -11.38 -0.35 -29.02
CA ALA A 186 -10.50 0.75 -28.65
C ALA A 186 -10.03 0.58 -27.20
N VAL A 187 -8.75 0.82 -26.96
CA VAL A 187 -8.13 0.74 -25.63
C VAL A 187 -7.59 2.11 -25.24
N ALA A 188 -8.04 2.62 -24.11
CA ALA A 188 -7.62 3.93 -23.60
C ALA A 188 -7.46 3.89 -22.08
N SER A 189 -6.55 4.70 -21.55
CA SER A 189 -6.56 5.03 -20.13
C SER A 189 -7.73 5.99 -19.82
N ILE A 190 -8.19 6.00 -18.57
CA ILE A 190 -9.32 6.84 -18.16
C ILE A 190 -8.94 7.94 -17.18
N ALA A 191 -9.45 9.14 -17.45
CA ALA A 191 -9.21 10.29 -16.59
C ALA A 191 -9.91 10.16 -15.23
N GLY A 192 -9.18 10.46 -14.14
CA GLY A 192 -9.74 10.78 -12.82
C GLY A 192 -10.63 9.74 -12.12
N SER A 193 -10.55 8.44 -12.41
CA SER A 193 -11.44 7.42 -11.80
C SER A 193 -10.74 6.30 -11.02
N SER A 194 -9.46 6.48 -10.70
CA SER A 194 -8.74 5.61 -9.77
C SER A 194 -8.78 6.19 -8.36
N THR A 195 -9.88 5.98 -7.67
CA THR A 195 -9.81 5.81 -6.21
C THR A 195 -9.42 4.36 -5.99
N TYR A 196 -8.14 4.09 -5.74
CA TYR A 196 -7.74 2.80 -5.22
C TYR A 196 -8.33 2.73 -3.80
N THR A 197 -9.33 1.89 -3.57
CA THR A 197 -9.82 1.64 -2.22
C THR A 197 -8.82 0.72 -1.55
N VAL A 198 -7.79 1.29 -0.92
CA VAL A 198 -6.93 0.53 -0.01
C VAL A 198 -7.83 0.04 1.13
N GLY A 199 -7.66 -1.20 1.60
CA GLY A 199 -8.29 -1.65 2.83
C GLY A 199 -7.87 -0.78 4.02
N ASP A 200 -8.71 -0.70 5.06
CA ASP A 200 -8.39 0.00 6.29
C ASP A 200 -7.00 -0.43 6.81
N PRO A 201 -6.18 0.50 7.33
CA PRO A 201 -4.87 0.15 7.82
C PRO A 201 -5.06 -0.80 8.99
N LYS A 202 -4.35 -1.93 8.97
CA LYS A 202 -4.44 -2.89 10.06
C LYS A 202 -3.76 -2.28 11.27
N ILE A 203 -4.56 -1.91 12.26
CA ILE A 203 -4.08 -1.36 13.53
C ILE A 203 -3.49 -2.49 14.37
N PHE A 204 -2.33 -2.24 14.97
CA PHE A 204 -1.61 -3.18 15.81
C PHE A 204 -0.96 -2.49 17.01
N ASP A 205 -0.65 -3.26 18.05
CA ASP A 205 0.16 -2.77 19.16
C ASP A 205 1.59 -3.28 18.99
N LEU A 206 2.56 -2.40 19.22
CA LEU A 206 3.99 -2.74 19.24
C LEU A 206 4.50 -2.72 20.68
N VAL A 207 4.97 -3.86 21.16
CA VAL A 207 5.54 -4.00 22.51
C VAL A 207 6.99 -4.42 22.39
N GLY A 208 7.91 -3.57 22.81
CA GLY A 208 9.33 -3.87 22.82
C GLY A 208 9.97 -3.89 24.19
N THR A 209 11.10 -4.58 24.24
CA THR A 209 11.93 -4.73 25.43
C THR A 209 13.38 -4.42 25.08
N LEU A 210 14.06 -3.74 26.01
CA LEU A 210 15.49 -3.45 25.89
C LEU A 210 16.16 -3.61 27.26
N THR A 211 17.25 -4.38 27.30
CA THR A 211 18.07 -4.50 28.51
C THR A 211 19.23 -3.52 28.46
N LYS A 212 19.29 -2.57 29.39
CA LYS A 212 20.38 -1.59 29.50
C LYS A 212 20.86 -1.48 30.95
N GLY A 213 22.14 -1.71 31.17
CA GLY A 213 22.75 -1.59 32.50
C GLY A 213 22.15 -2.52 33.56
N GLY A 214 21.61 -3.67 33.16
CA GLY A 214 20.97 -4.64 34.07
C GLY A 214 19.49 -4.38 34.36
N HIS A 215 18.91 -3.33 33.80
CA HIS A 215 17.48 -3.03 33.87
C HIS A 215 16.77 -3.41 32.57
N THR A 216 15.53 -3.86 32.68
CA THR A 216 14.69 -4.15 31.51
C THR A 216 13.71 -3.01 31.30
N ILE A 217 13.83 -2.34 30.16
CA ILE A 217 12.91 -1.27 29.74
C ILE A 217 11.85 -1.91 28.85
N VAL A 218 10.58 -1.68 29.16
CA VAL A 218 9.43 -2.13 28.36
C VAL A 218 8.76 -0.92 27.74
N ILE A 219 8.62 -0.92 26.43
CA ILE A 219 8.04 0.16 25.62
C ILE A 219 6.77 -0.37 24.96
N THR A 220 5.62 0.21 25.27
CA THR A 220 4.32 -0.17 24.68
C THR A 220 3.79 0.98 23.85
N GLN A 221 3.60 0.72 22.56
CA GLN A 221 3.05 1.63 21.56
C GLN A 221 1.72 1.06 21.05
N PRO A 222 0.58 1.46 21.63
CA PRO A 222 -0.71 0.96 21.19
C PRO A 222 -1.21 1.67 19.92
N ASP A 223 -2.16 1.05 19.24
CA ASP A 223 -2.87 1.60 18.08
C ASP A 223 -1.94 2.17 16.98
N CYS A 224 -0.94 1.40 16.60
CA CYS A 224 0.02 1.71 15.54
C CYS A 224 -0.46 1.27 14.15
N TRP A 225 0.08 1.89 13.10
CA TRP A 225 -0.01 1.42 11.72
C TRP A 225 1.27 1.70 10.94
N PHE A 226 1.43 1.03 9.79
CA PHE A 226 2.53 1.30 8.86
C PHE A 226 2.20 2.45 7.91
N LYS A 227 3.11 3.43 7.83
CA LYS A 227 2.93 4.65 7.03
C LYS A 227 3.03 4.43 5.52
N ALA A 228 3.91 3.52 5.07
CA ALA A 228 4.20 3.29 3.66
C ALA A 228 4.46 1.80 3.37
N GLY A 229 3.39 1.06 3.09
CA GLY A 229 3.38 -0.40 2.95
C GLY A 229 3.50 -1.12 4.30
N GLY A 230 2.87 -2.30 4.44
CA GLY A 230 3.12 -3.17 5.57
C GLY A 230 4.39 -4.01 5.40
N ILE A 231 4.54 -5.02 6.25
CA ILE A 231 5.60 -6.01 6.12
C ILE A 231 5.15 -7.05 5.10
N ALA A 232 5.94 -7.26 4.04
CA ALA A 232 5.74 -8.33 3.06
C ALA A 232 6.76 -9.46 3.27
N TRP A 233 6.34 -10.71 3.15
CA TRP A 233 7.23 -11.87 3.25
C TRP A 233 6.82 -13.01 2.31
N GLU A 234 7.81 -13.80 1.90
CA GLU A 234 7.59 -14.98 1.06
C GLU A 234 7.50 -16.26 1.89
N ASP A 235 8.43 -16.41 2.85
CA ASP A 235 8.56 -17.57 3.74
C ASP A 235 8.50 -17.11 5.20
N ALA A 236 7.53 -17.63 5.95
CA ALA A 236 7.48 -17.41 7.38
C ALA A 236 8.64 -18.10 8.12
N GLY A 237 8.99 -17.59 9.31
CA GLY A 237 10.08 -18.14 10.11
C GLY A 237 11.48 -17.74 9.62
N LYS A 238 11.58 -16.84 8.64
CA LYS A 238 12.85 -16.18 8.26
C LYS A 238 12.85 -14.72 8.69
N ILE A 239 14.01 -14.25 9.12
CA ILE A 239 14.24 -12.83 9.36
C ILE A 239 14.33 -12.14 8.00
N ILE A 240 13.54 -11.10 7.82
CA ILE A 240 13.55 -10.21 6.66
C ILE A 240 14.01 -8.82 7.09
N ASP A 241 14.81 -8.18 6.24
CA ASP A 241 15.14 -6.77 6.39
C ASP A 241 13.96 -5.94 5.88
N VAL A 242 13.54 -4.93 6.65
CA VAL A 242 12.41 -4.07 6.33
C VAL A 242 12.77 -2.62 6.64
N GLU A 243 12.17 -1.68 5.92
CA GLU A 243 12.21 -0.26 6.27
C GLU A 243 10.80 0.24 6.55
N GLY A 244 10.23 -0.22 7.66
CA GLY A 244 8.84 0.06 8.01
C GLY A 244 8.71 1.26 8.92
N ASP A 245 8.24 2.39 8.41
CA ASP A 245 7.84 3.54 9.23
C ASP A 245 6.51 3.26 9.93
N VAL A 246 6.48 3.43 11.25
CA VAL A 246 5.30 3.18 12.09
C VAL A 246 4.82 4.49 12.72
N GLU A 247 3.53 4.76 12.60
CA GLU A 247 2.86 5.88 13.28
C GLU A 247 1.92 5.37 14.38
N MET A 248 1.81 6.15 15.46
CA MET A 248 0.88 5.91 16.57
C MET A 248 -0.34 6.81 16.45
N ARG A 249 -1.53 6.26 16.73
CA ARG A 249 -2.78 7.04 16.69
C ARG A 249 -2.81 8.15 17.71
N ASP A 250 -2.38 7.83 18.93
CA ASP A 250 -2.29 8.78 20.02
C ASP A 250 -0.93 8.62 20.73
N PRO A 251 0.06 9.49 20.42
CA PRO A 251 1.34 9.49 21.09
C PRO A 251 1.27 9.58 22.63
N ASP A 252 0.23 10.20 23.21
CA ASP A 252 0.10 10.33 24.67
C ASP A 252 -0.22 8.99 25.37
N THR A 253 -0.56 7.95 24.61
CA THR A 253 -0.76 6.58 25.12
C THR A 253 0.52 5.76 25.20
N LEU A 254 1.65 6.29 24.73
CA LEU A 254 2.96 5.66 24.88
C LEU A 254 3.25 5.36 26.37
N SER A 255 3.55 4.11 26.67
CA SER A 255 3.93 3.67 28.01
C SER A 255 5.36 3.14 28.02
N VAL A 256 6.16 3.65 28.95
CA VAL A 256 7.54 3.22 29.16
C VAL A 256 7.71 2.89 30.64
N SER A 257 8.14 1.66 30.92
CA SER A 257 8.36 1.18 32.28
C SER A 257 9.73 0.54 32.41
N VAL A 258 10.32 0.64 33.59
CA VAL A 258 11.62 0.06 33.92
C VAL A 258 11.40 -0.99 35.00
N THR A 259 11.83 -2.23 34.72
CA THR A 259 11.77 -3.37 35.63
C THR A 259 13.18 -3.79 36.04
#